data_AF-A0A7K4H875-F1
#
_entry.id   AF-A0A7K4H875-F1
#
_cell.length_a   1.000
_cell.length_b   1.000
_cell.length_c   1.000
_cell.angle_alpha   90.00
_cell.angle_beta   90.00
_cell.angle_gamma   90.00
#
_symmetry.space_group_name_H-M   'P 1'
#
loop_
_entity.id
_entity.type
_entity.pdbx_description
1 polymer ?
#
loop_
_entity_poly.entity_id
_entity_poly.type
_entity_poly.pdbx_seq_one_letter_code
_entity_poly.pdbx_strand_id
1 'polypeptide(L)'
;MVRPLTEKNICLRCKGARLLCGKKTCPILLKKSVMKSLVPFELDKTRRDVEIFGASPPGFFVGHFNYPNVYLGPLVPFQEFETGLDISDYHILDAPELWFGKKMVDIIRYRSSLVRSNFKTNVFLGRKSRKNTPSLKIQKLLETSQELSMAARPVDTETKLERMNLRMMMDNHALPMGPSGITERIEITENTKVHPQVDYCVSDT
;
A
#
# COMPACT_ATOMS: atom_id res chain seq x y z
N MET A 1 4.06 -15.86 12.25
CA MET A 1 3.72 -17.25 12.66
C MET A 1 4.98 -18.09 12.70
N VAL A 2 5.35 -18.64 13.86
CA VAL A 2 6.45 -19.60 13.97
C VAL A 2 6.08 -20.87 13.20
N ARG A 3 7.01 -21.41 12.41
CA ARG A 3 6.81 -22.65 11.66
C ARG A 3 6.65 -23.78 12.69
N PRO A 4 5.52 -24.51 12.71
CA PRO A 4 5.36 -25.61 13.66
C PRO A 4 6.44 -26.66 13.39
N LEU A 5 6.92 -27.30 14.45
CA LEU A 5 7.87 -28.42 14.38
C LEU A 5 7.14 -29.61 13.74
N THR A 6 7.17 -29.68 12.42
CA THR A 6 6.54 -30.74 11.63
C THR A 6 7.58 -31.50 10.84
N GLU A 7 7.31 -32.79 10.58
CA GLU A 7 8.12 -33.62 9.68
C GLU A 7 8.39 -32.93 8.34
N LYS A 8 9.56 -33.21 7.74
CA LYS A 8 9.90 -32.73 6.40
C LYS A 8 8.81 -33.16 5.41
N ASN A 9 8.47 -32.27 4.47
CA ASN A 9 7.48 -32.51 3.40
C ASN A 9 6.03 -32.74 3.85
N ILE A 10 5.65 -32.37 5.07
CA ILE A 10 4.26 -32.54 5.54
C ILE A 10 3.23 -31.84 4.66
N CYS A 11 3.56 -30.68 4.08
CA CYS A 11 2.67 -29.95 3.16
C CYS A 11 2.36 -30.74 1.88
N LEU A 12 3.36 -31.46 1.33
CA LEU A 12 3.20 -32.30 0.14
C LEU A 12 2.28 -33.50 0.42
N ARG A 13 2.35 -34.08 1.61
CA ARG A 13 1.46 -35.15 2.07
C ARG A 13 0.05 -34.64 2.38
N CYS A 14 -0.04 -33.48 3.02
CA CYS A 14 -1.28 -32.85 3.44
C CYS A 14 -2.11 -32.33 2.26
N LYS A 15 -1.45 -31.83 1.20
CA LYS A 15 -2.05 -31.16 0.02
C LYS A 15 -3.07 -30.07 0.38
N GLY A 16 -2.97 -29.52 1.60
CA GLY A 16 -3.86 -28.50 2.13
C GLY A 16 -5.24 -28.97 2.61
N ALA A 17 -5.68 -30.19 2.28
CA ALA A 17 -6.98 -30.71 2.67
C ALA A 17 -6.98 -31.42 4.04
N ARG A 18 -5.87 -32.08 4.39
CA ARG A 18 -5.78 -32.97 5.56
C ARG A 18 -5.33 -32.29 6.86
N LEU A 19 -4.92 -31.02 6.79
CA LEU A 19 -4.47 -30.19 7.91
C LEU A 19 -3.47 -30.86 8.89
N LEU A 20 -2.60 -31.73 8.38
CA LEU A 20 -1.63 -32.52 9.16
C LEU A 20 -0.63 -31.68 9.98
N CYS A 21 -0.57 -30.37 9.74
CA CYS A 21 0.24 -29.42 10.52
C CYS A 21 -0.47 -28.88 11.78
N GLY A 22 -1.69 -29.37 12.08
CA GLY A 22 -2.46 -28.98 13.27
C GLY A 22 -3.17 -27.61 13.17
N LYS A 23 -3.11 -26.95 12.02
CA LYS A 23 -3.79 -25.65 11.80
C LYS A 23 -5.25 -25.86 11.43
N LYS A 24 -6.13 -24.95 11.89
CA LYS A 24 -7.57 -24.94 11.55
C LYS A 24 -7.84 -24.82 10.05
N THR A 25 -7.01 -24.08 9.32
CA THR A 25 -7.07 -23.91 7.87
C THR A 25 -5.66 -23.94 7.29
N CYS A 26 -5.53 -24.43 6.04
CA CYS A 26 -4.24 -24.45 5.36
C CYS A 26 -3.86 -23.00 4.97
N PRO A 27 -2.75 -22.44 5.48
CA PRO A 27 -2.38 -21.06 5.16
C PRO A 27 -2.12 -20.83 3.66
N ILE A 28 -1.61 -21.86 2.96
CA ILE A 28 -1.32 -21.79 1.52
C ILE A 28 -2.61 -21.68 0.71
N LEU A 29 -3.61 -22.49 1.03
CA LEU A 29 -4.91 -22.44 0.36
C LEU A 29 -5.70 -21.20 0.75
N LEU A 30 -5.63 -20.78 2.02
CA LEU A 30 -6.24 -19.53 2.49
C LEU A 30 -5.68 -18.34 1.72
N LYS A 31 -4.35 -18.22 1.59
CA LYS A 31 -3.70 -17.20 0.77
C LYS A 31 -4.23 -17.18 -0.67
N LYS A 32 -4.30 -18.35 -1.32
CA LYS A 32 -4.82 -18.46 -2.70
C LYS A 32 -6.30 -18.09 -2.79
N SER A 33 -7.11 -18.52 -1.83
CA SER A 33 -8.55 -18.23 -1.81
C SER A 33 -8.81 -16.75 -1.57
N VAL A 34 -8.08 -16.13 -0.63
CA VAL A 34 -8.17 -14.71 -0.34
C VAL A 34 -7.76 -13.91 -1.58
N MET A 35 -6.64 -14.27 -2.23
CA MET A 35 -6.25 -13.66 -3.51
C MET A 35 -7.34 -13.81 -4.58
N LYS A 36 -7.95 -14.99 -4.72
CA LYS A 36 -9.01 -15.19 -5.72
C LYS A 36 -10.31 -14.44 -5.39
N SER A 37 -10.58 -14.20 -4.12
CA SER A 37 -11.78 -13.45 -3.68
C SER A 37 -11.60 -11.94 -3.69
N LEU A 38 -10.37 -11.46 -3.52
CA LEU A 38 -10.04 -10.03 -3.47
C LEU A 38 -9.75 -9.46 -4.85
N VAL A 39 -9.26 -10.29 -5.78
CA VAL A 39 -8.93 -9.83 -7.13
C VAL A 39 -9.94 -10.38 -8.11
N PRO A 40 -10.59 -9.54 -8.94
CA PRO A 40 -11.19 -10.00 -10.19
C PRO A 40 -10.16 -10.83 -10.96
N PHE A 41 -10.59 -11.71 -11.86
CA PHE A 41 -9.78 -12.72 -12.58
C PHE A 41 -8.56 -12.19 -13.40
N GLU A 42 -8.18 -10.92 -13.26
CA GLU A 42 -7.13 -10.19 -13.98
C GLU A 42 -5.79 -10.12 -13.23
N LEU A 43 -5.44 -11.16 -12.47
CA LEU A 43 -4.10 -11.31 -11.93
C LEU A 43 -3.09 -11.24 -13.11
N ASP A 44 -2.10 -10.34 -13.04
CA ASP A 44 -1.10 -10.04 -14.08
C ASP A 44 -1.50 -9.13 -15.26
N LYS A 45 -2.70 -8.52 -15.27
CA LYS A 45 -2.94 -7.42 -16.23
C LYS A 45 -2.28 -6.13 -15.75
N THR A 46 -1.51 -5.53 -16.66
CA THR A 46 -1.07 -4.14 -16.54
C THR A 46 -2.14 -3.26 -17.16
N ARG A 47 -2.79 -2.41 -16.36
CA ARG A 47 -3.64 -1.34 -16.89
C ARG A 47 -2.77 -0.11 -17.15
N ARG A 48 -3.02 0.59 -18.26
CA ARG A 48 -2.36 1.85 -18.59
C ARG A 48 -3.36 2.99 -18.37
N ASP A 49 -2.84 4.19 -18.11
CA ASP A 49 -3.63 5.41 -17.98
C ASP A 49 -4.81 5.25 -17.00
N VAL A 50 -4.48 4.85 -15.77
CA VAL A 50 -5.48 4.60 -14.72
C VAL A 50 -5.61 5.84 -13.85
N GLU A 51 -6.83 6.33 -13.71
CA GLU A 51 -7.18 7.36 -12.74
C GLU A 51 -7.82 6.71 -11.53
N ILE A 52 -7.38 7.12 -10.34
CA ILE A 52 -7.86 6.62 -9.06
C ILE A 52 -8.28 7.81 -8.22
N PHE A 53 -9.46 7.71 -7.61
CA PHE A 53 -9.96 8.65 -6.63
C PHE A 53 -10.18 7.92 -5.30
N GLY A 54 -9.68 8.49 -4.21
CA GLY A 54 -9.88 7.95 -2.87
C GLY A 54 -9.22 8.77 -1.79
N ALA A 55 -9.68 8.58 -0.55
CA ALA A 55 -9.16 9.26 0.61
C ALA A 55 -7.73 8.75 0.94
N SER A 56 -6.74 9.61 0.74
CA SER A 56 -5.31 9.32 0.82
C SER A 56 -4.56 10.41 1.59
N PRO A 57 -3.47 10.08 2.29
CA PRO A 57 -2.98 8.73 2.54
C PRO A 57 -3.63 8.18 3.81
N PRO A 58 -4.20 6.95 3.79
CA PRO A 58 -4.33 6.19 5.03
C PRO A 58 -2.95 5.71 5.52
N GLY A 59 -1.97 5.61 4.62
CA GLY A 59 -0.56 5.41 4.94
C GLY A 59 0.35 5.73 3.77
N PHE A 60 1.67 5.70 4.01
CA PHE A 60 2.69 6.13 3.05
C PHE A 60 3.71 5.02 2.81
N PHE A 61 4.04 4.75 1.55
CA PHE A 61 5.00 3.72 1.19
C PHE A 61 6.38 4.31 0.89
N VAL A 62 7.41 3.76 1.53
CA VAL A 62 8.82 4.01 1.19
C VAL A 62 9.53 2.68 0.99
N GLY A 63 10.01 2.44 -0.23
CA GLY A 63 10.77 1.23 -0.58
C GLY A 63 12.26 1.37 -0.28
N HIS A 64 12.94 0.23 -0.13
CA HIS A 64 14.40 0.17 0.03
C HIS A 64 15.13 -0.31 -1.24
N PHE A 65 14.39 -0.82 -2.22
CA PHE A 65 14.96 -1.34 -3.46
C PHE A 65 15.60 -0.20 -4.28
N ASN A 66 16.78 -0.44 -4.85
CA ASN A 66 17.59 0.53 -5.61
C ASN A 66 18.18 1.71 -4.81
N TYR A 67 18.31 1.59 -3.48
CA TYR A 67 18.98 2.60 -2.65
C TYR A 67 20.33 3.07 -3.27
N PRO A 68 20.61 4.38 -3.38
CA PRO A 68 19.86 5.51 -2.79
C PRO A 68 18.68 6.03 -3.61
N ASN A 69 18.39 5.45 -4.79
CA ASN A 69 17.25 5.84 -5.62
C ASN A 69 16.05 4.93 -5.33
N VAL A 70 15.19 5.37 -4.44
CA VAL A 70 14.07 4.58 -3.93
C VAL A 70 12.75 4.93 -4.59
N TYR A 71 11.82 3.98 -4.56
CA TYR A 71 10.42 4.23 -4.90
C TYR A 71 9.66 4.62 -3.63
N LEU A 72 8.83 5.64 -3.74
CA LEU A 72 7.94 6.07 -2.67
C LEU A 72 6.66 6.66 -3.22
N GLY A 73 5.66 6.77 -2.35
CA GLY A 73 4.44 7.49 -2.62
C GLY A 73 3.31 7.11 -1.68
N PRO A 74 2.21 7.88 -1.71
CA PRO A 74 1.06 7.61 -0.88
C PRO A 74 0.37 6.30 -1.27
N LEU A 75 -0.40 5.76 -0.33
CA LEU A 75 -1.29 4.63 -0.57
C LEU A 75 -2.67 5.17 -0.88
N VAL A 76 -3.22 4.86 -2.05
CA VAL A 76 -4.55 5.33 -2.44
C VAL A 76 -5.52 4.15 -2.39
N PRO A 77 -6.64 4.24 -1.66
CA PRO A 77 -7.70 3.24 -1.72
C PRO A 77 -8.24 3.11 -3.15
N PHE A 78 -8.47 1.88 -3.61
CA PHE A 78 -9.02 1.62 -4.94
C PHE A 78 -10.39 1.00 -4.81
N GLN A 79 -11.40 1.77 -5.22
CA GLN A 79 -12.83 1.46 -5.06
C GLN A 79 -13.20 0.07 -5.61
N GLU A 80 -12.60 -0.38 -6.71
CA GLU A 80 -12.87 -1.72 -7.26
C GLU A 80 -12.50 -2.86 -6.27
N PHE A 81 -11.52 -2.62 -5.39
CA PHE A 81 -11.09 -3.57 -4.34
C PHE A 81 -11.81 -3.36 -2.98
N GLU A 82 -12.60 -2.30 -2.83
CA GLU A 82 -13.36 -1.99 -1.60
C GLU A 82 -14.67 -2.78 -1.48
N THR A 83 -15.06 -3.51 -2.53
CA THR A 83 -16.33 -4.25 -2.60
C THR A 83 -16.59 -5.10 -1.35
N GLY A 84 -17.57 -4.67 -0.54
CA GLY A 84 -18.02 -5.38 0.67
C GLY A 84 -17.31 -5.00 1.97
N LEU A 85 -16.63 -3.85 2.03
CA LEU A 85 -16.24 -3.21 3.30
C LEU A 85 -17.14 -2.00 3.55
N ASP A 86 -17.77 -1.95 4.72
CA ASP A 86 -18.48 -0.76 5.20
C ASP A 86 -17.45 0.13 5.94
N ILE A 87 -16.77 1.00 5.18
CA ILE A 87 -15.68 1.85 5.68
C ILE A 87 -16.21 3.27 5.84
N SER A 88 -16.35 3.73 7.08
CA SER A 88 -16.64 5.13 7.38
C SER A 88 -15.38 5.99 7.49
N ASP A 89 -14.24 5.38 7.84
CA ASP A 89 -12.96 6.06 8.02
C ASP A 89 -11.84 5.26 7.35
N TYR A 90 -11.27 5.84 6.29
CA TYR A 90 -10.19 5.24 5.51
C TYR A 90 -8.89 5.07 6.31
N HIS A 91 -8.74 5.76 7.45
CA HIS A 91 -7.57 5.63 8.33
C HIS A 91 -7.38 4.18 8.82
N ILE A 92 -8.48 3.43 8.99
CA ILE A 92 -8.43 2.02 9.38
C ILE A 92 -7.66 1.15 8.38
N LEU A 93 -7.47 1.58 7.13
CA LEU A 93 -6.81 0.77 6.12
C LEU A 93 -5.31 0.57 6.38
N ASP A 94 -4.67 1.46 7.14
CA ASP A 94 -3.25 1.37 7.50
C ASP A 94 -2.96 1.74 8.96
N ALA A 95 -3.91 1.46 9.87
CA ALA A 95 -3.77 1.69 11.32
C ALA A 95 -3.80 0.36 12.11
N PRO A 96 -2.66 -0.33 12.29
CA PRO A 96 -2.57 -1.61 13.00
C PRO A 96 -3.15 -1.59 14.41
N GLU A 97 -3.08 -0.47 15.10
CA GLU A 97 -3.64 -0.22 16.43
C GLU A 97 -5.17 -0.39 16.46
N LEU A 98 -5.86 -0.16 15.35
CA LEU A 98 -7.32 -0.31 15.22
C LEU A 98 -7.75 -1.71 14.76
N TRP A 99 -6.80 -2.59 14.42
CA TRP A 99 -7.10 -3.92 13.88
C TRP A 99 -7.34 -4.98 14.94
N PHE A 100 -7.11 -4.67 16.21
CA PHE A 100 -7.35 -5.62 17.30
C PHE A 100 -8.82 -6.08 17.30
N GLY A 101 -9.05 -7.39 17.35
CA GLY A 101 -10.39 -8.00 17.29
C GLY A 101 -11.01 -8.11 15.89
N LYS A 102 -10.38 -7.57 14.83
CA LYS A 102 -10.84 -7.76 13.44
C LYS A 102 -10.45 -9.14 12.91
N LYS A 103 -11.18 -9.64 11.90
CA LYS A 103 -10.84 -10.92 11.27
C LYS A 103 -9.61 -10.74 10.40
N MET A 104 -8.77 -11.76 10.34
CA MET A 104 -7.58 -11.77 9.48
C MET A 104 -7.90 -11.45 8.02
N VAL A 105 -9.04 -11.94 7.52
CA VAL A 105 -9.48 -11.68 6.13
C VAL A 105 -9.73 -10.18 5.90
N ASP A 106 -10.30 -9.49 6.88
CA ASP A 106 -10.59 -8.05 6.80
C ASP A 106 -9.28 -7.25 6.77
N ILE A 107 -8.31 -7.60 7.62
CA ILE A 107 -6.98 -6.97 7.65
C ILE A 107 -6.25 -7.16 6.31
N ILE A 108 -6.33 -8.36 5.73
CA ILE A 108 -5.74 -8.61 4.41
C ILE A 108 -6.43 -7.75 3.36
N ARG A 109 -7.76 -7.64 3.41
CA ARG A 109 -8.53 -6.80 2.49
C ARG A 109 -8.14 -5.33 2.62
N TYR A 110 -8.04 -4.80 3.84
CA TYR A 110 -7.64 -3.41 4.09
C TYR A 110 -6.34 -3.04 3.41
N ARG A 111 -5.33 -3.89 3.56
CA ARG A 111 -3.99 -3.66 3.03
C ARG A 111 -3.87 -3.95 1.53
N SER A 112 -4.67 -4.90 1.04
CA SER A 112 -4.68 -5.29 -0.37
C SER A 112 -5.47 -4.33 -1.26
N SER A 113 -6.44 -3.58 -0.73
CA SER A 113 -7.18 -2.56 -1.49
C SER A 113 -6.36 -1.29 -1.76
N LEU A 114 -5.28 -1.09 -1.01
CA LEU A 114 -4.40 0.08 -1.14
C LEU A 114 -3.45 -0.07 -2.34
N VAL A 115 -3.56 0.86 -3.29
CA VAL A 115 -2.68 0.98 -4.45
C VAL A 115 -1.48 1.84 -4.07
N ARG A 116 -0.28 1.32 -4.33
CA ARG A 116 0.97 2.09 -4.20
C ARG A 116 1.15 2.99 -5.43
N SER A 117 1.00 4.29 -5.26
CA SER A 117 1.30 5.28 -6.31
C SER A 117 2.78 5.65 -6.26
N ASN A 118 3.65 4.82 -6.86
CA ASN A 118 5.09 4.97 -6.75
C ASN A 118 5.68 5.96 -7.76
N PHE A 119 6.59 6.82 -7.30
CA PHE A 119 7.56 7.53 -8.12
C PHE A 119 8.96 7.36 -7.56
N LYS A 120 9.98 7.64 -8.38
CA LYS A 120 11.40 7.42 -8.02
C LYS A 120 12.03 8.73 -7.56
N THR A 121 12.71 8.70 -6.41
CA THR A 121 13.51 9.84 -5.92
C THR A 121 14.84 9.37 -5.32
N ASN A 122 15.78 10.29 -5.18
CA ASN A 122 17.05 10.02 -4.50
C ASN A 122 17.00 10.49 -3.04
N VAL A 123 17.43 9.66 -2.10
CA VAL A 123 17.40 10.03 -0.66
C VAL A 123 18.29 11.24 -0.35
N PHE A 124 19.31 11.51 -1.16
CA PHE A 124 20.23 12.64 -0.99
C PHE A 124 19.75 13.95 -1.63
N LEU A 125 18.44 14.14 -1.88
CA LEU A 125 17.87 15.36 -2.46
C LEU A 125 18.24 16.64 -1.67
N GLY A 126 18.30 16.56 -0.33
CA GLY A 126 18.68 17.70 0.52
C GLY A 126 20.14 18.13 0.40
N ARG A 127 21.02 17.28 -0.14
CA ARG A 127 22.42 17.63 -0.42
C ARG A 127 22.47 18.33 -1.78
N LYS A 128 22.31 19.66 -1.78
CA LYS A 128 22.34 20.52 -2.97
C LYS A 128 23.59 20.27 -3.82
N SER A 129 23.46 19.37 -4.79
CA SER A 129 24.47 19.07 -5.81
C SER A 129 23.78 18.99 -7.15
N ARG A 130 24.38 19.56 -8.20
CA ARG A 130 23.83 19.60 -9.56
C ARG A 130 23.42 18.23 -10.11
N LYS A 131 23.94 17.14 -9.55
CA LYS A 131 23.62 15.75 -9.96
C LYS A 131 22.33 15.20 -9.33
N ASN A 132 21.80 15.83 -8.28
CA ASN A 132 20.68 15.31 -7.48
C ASN A 132 19.39 16.13 -7.59
N THR A 133 19.35 17.16 -8.44
CA THR A 133 18.15 17.98 -8.61
C THR A 133 17.06 17.16 -9.32
N PRO A 134 15.89 16.95 -8.69
CA PRO A 134 14.78 16.24 -9.32
C PRO A 134 14.23 17.05 -10.51
N SER A 135 13.55 16.38 -11.44
CA SER A 135 12.76 17.08 -12.46
C SER A 135 11.60 17.82 -11.80
N LEU A 136 11.12 18.90 -12.43
CA LEU A 136 9.98 19.69 -11.92
C LEU A 136 8.76 18.82 -11.60
N LYS A 137 8.51 17.79 -12.43
CA LYS A 137 7.43 16.81 -12.21
C LYS A 137 7.61 16.02 -10.92
N ILE A 138 8.82 15.51 -10.66
CA ILE A 138 9.13 14.75 -9.45
C ILE A 138 9.09 15.67 -8.22
N GLN A 139 9.54 16.91 -8.36
CA GLN A 139 9.46 17.90 -7.30
C GLN A 139 8.00 18.16 -6.89
N LYS A 140 7.11 18.40 -7.85
CA LYS A 140 5.67 18.57 -7.57
C LYS A 140 5.07 17.34 -6.89
N LEU A 141 5.38 16.13 -7.40
CA LEU A 141 4.92 14.89 -6.78
C LEU A 141 5.41 14.75 -5.33
N LEU A 142 6.66 15.15 -5.06
CA LEU A 142 7.25 15.11 -3.73
C LEU A 142 6.58 16.11 -2.78
N GLU A 143 6.38 17.35 -3.22
CA GLU A 143 5.70 18.41 -2.46
C GLU A 143 4.27 17.99 -2.09
N THR A 144 3.48 17.53 -3.07
CA THR A 144 2.13 17.01 -2.82
C THR A 144 2.13 15.78 -1.90
N SER A 145 3.10 14.88 -2.07
CA SER A 145 3.23 13.69 -1.21
C SER A 145 3.61 14.06 0.23
N GLN A 146 4.42 15.11 0.42
CA GLN A 146 4.79 15.63 1.73
C GLN A 146 3.58 16.27 2.41
N GLU A 147 2.80 17.07 1.68
CA GLU A 147 1.55 17.65 2.19
C GLU A 147 0.58 16.57 2.65
N LEU A 148 0.36 15.54 1.83
CA LEU A 148 -0.45 14.38 2.17
C LEU A 148 0.06 13.64 3.41
N SER A 149 1.38 13.53 3.57
CA SER A 149 1.97 12.85 4.73
C SER A 149 1.83 13.65 6.04
N MET A 150 1.64 14.97 5.95
CA MET A 150 1.42 15.84 7.11
C MET A 150 -0.06 15.90 7.52
N ALA A 151 -0.96 15.39 6.68
CA ALA A 151 -2.39 15.40 6.94
C ALA A 151 -2.73 14.60 8.21
N ALA A 152 -3.58 15.17 9.07
CA ALA A 152 -4.03 14.50 10.29
C ALA A 152 -5.04 13.37 10.02
N ARG A 153 -5.65 13.34 8.83
CA ARG A 153 -6.61 12.34 8.37
C ARG A 153 -6.43 12.10 6.86
N PRO A 154 -6.87 10.95 6.33
CA PRO A 154 -6.92 10.74 4.88
C PRO A 154 -7.77 11.83 4.21
N VAL A 155 -7.25 12.41 3.14
CA VAL A 155 -7.85 13.54 2.40
C VAL A 155 -8.28 13.07 1.02
N ASP A 156 -9.33 13.62 0.44
CA ASP A 156 -9.69 13.25 -0.93
C ASP A 156 -8.56 13.58 -1.92
N THR A 157 -8.11 12.55 -2.66
CA THR A 157 -7.04 12.67 -3.65
C THR A 157 -7.39 12.02 -4.97
N GLU A 158 -6.97 12.68 -6.04
CA GLU A 158 -6.95 12.13 -7.39
C GLU A 158 -5.52 11.77 -7.77
N THR A 159 -5.33 10.54 -8.24
CA THR A 159 -4.02 10.05 -8.69
C THR A 159 -4.14 9.46 -10.08
N LYS A 160 -3.30 9.95 -10.99
CA LYS A 160 -3.15 9.39 -12.33
C LYS A 160 -1.89 8.52 -12.40
N LEU A 161 -2.05 7.28 -12.83
CA LEU A 161 -1.00 6.28 -12.98
C LEU A 161 -0.77 5.99 -14.47
N GLU A 162 0.47 6.14 -14.93
CA GLU A 162 0.87 5.77 -16.30
C GLU A 162 0.63 4.27 -16.55
N ARG A 163 0.97 3.46 -15.56
CA ARG A 163 0.77 2.03 -15.55
C ARG A 163 0.49 1.54 -14.15
N MET A 164 -0.45 0.60 -14.02
CA MET A 164 -0.79 -0.07 -12.79
C MET A 164 -0.68 -1.59 -12.97
N ASN A 165 0.15 -2.21 -12.13
CA ASN A 165 0.26 -3.65 -12.01
C ASN A 165 -0.68 -4.13 -10.92
N LEU A 166 -1.70 -4.90 -11.28
CA LEU A 166 -2.69 -5.50 -10.37
C LEU A 166 -2.14 -6.66 -9.52
N ARG A 167 -0.82 -6.74 -9.36
CA ARG A 167 -0.16 -7.78 -8.59
C ARG A 167 -0.23 -7.45 -7.11
N MET A 168 -0.94 -8.28 -6.36
CA MET A 168 -0.88 -8.29 -4.90
C MET A 168 0.28 -9.15 -4.41
N MET A 169 1.04 -8.64 -3.46
CA MET A 169 2.08 -9.39 -2.77
C MET A 169 1.60 -9.70 -1.36
N MET A 170 1.72 -10.97 -0.98
CA MET A 170 1.38 -11.40 0.37
C MET A 170 2.49 -12.31 0.84
N ASP A 171 3.04 -12.02 2.00
CA ASP A 171 4.09 -12.82 2.62
C ASP A 171 3.70 -13.17 4.06
N ASN A 172 4.40 -14.14 4.64
CA ASN A 172 4.18 -14.52 6.04
C ASN A 172 4.88 -13.55 7.02
N HIS A 173 5.85 -12.77 6.54
CA HIS A 173 6.63 -11.83 7.34
C HIS A 173 6.34 -10.38 6.98
N ALA A 174 6.05 -10.09 5.71
CA ALA A 174 5.62 -8.76 5.29
C ALA A 174 4.10 -8.58 5.35
N LEU A 175 3.67 -7.33 5.55
CA LEU A 175 2.28 -6.92 5.40
C LEU A 175 1.79 -7.26 3.98
N PRO A 176 0.51 -7.64 3.81
CA PRO A 176 -0.09 -7.68 2.49
C PRO A 176 0.09 -6.32 1.79
N MET A 177 0.39 -6.41 0.51
CA MET A 177 0.68 -5.27 -0.35
C MET A 177 -0.27 -5.37 -1.54
N GLY A 178 -1.07 -4.32 -1.74
CA GLY A 178 -1.97 -4.21 -2.88
C GLY A 178 -1.23 -3.99 -4.21
N PRO A 179 -1.97 -3.56 -5.25
CA PRO A 179 -1.41 -3.20 -6.54
C PRO A 179 -0.34 -2.09 -6.43
N SER A 180 0.44 -1.94 -7.50
CA SER A 180 1.40 -0.83 -7.62
C SER A 180 1.36 -0.22 -8.99
N GLY A 181 1.39 1.10 -9.06
CA GLY A 181 1.55 1.84 -10.30
C GLY A 181 2.70 2.83 -10.28
N ILE A 182 3.04 3.34 -11.47
CA ILE A 182 3.95 4.46 -11.65
C ILE A 182 3.12 5.73 -11.77
N THR A 183 3.37 6.68 -10.87
CA THR A 183 2.57 7.88 -10.75
C THR A 183 2.95 8.92 -11.79
N GLU A 184 1.93 9.43 -12.48
CA GLU A 184 2.06 10.55 -13.39
C GLU A 184 1.74 11.87 -12.68
N ARG A 185 0.64 11.90 -11.91
CA ARG A 185 0.13 13.09 -11.23
C ARG A 185 -0.60 12.70 -9.94
N ILE A 186 -0.47 13.53 -8.91
CA ILE A 186 -1.24 13.45 -7.66
C ILE A 186 -1.82 14.85 -7.45
N GLU A 187 -3.11 14.92 -7.14
CA GLU A 187 -3.84 16.14 -6.85
C GLU A 187 -4.67 15.94 -5.59
N ILE A 188 -4.63 16.94 -4.72
CA ILE A 188 -5.44 16.98 -3.50
C ILE A 188 -6.69 17.80 -3.85
N THR A 189 -7.87 17.20 -3.69
CA THR A 189 -9.15 17.84 -4.04
C THR A 189 -9.83 18.47 -2.83
N GLU A 190 -9.43 18.07 -1.61
CA GLU A 190 -9.90 18.61 -0.34
C GLU A 190 -8.81 19.43 0.36
N ASN A 191 -9.21 20.31 1.29
CA ASN A 191 -8.27 21.09 2.09
C ASN A 191 -7.58 20.21 3.17
N THR A 192 -6.26 20.09 3.08
CA THR A 192 -5.43 19.33 4.01
C THR A 192 -5.43 19.94 5.41
N LYS A 193 -5.97 19.23 6.40
CA LYS A 193 -5.85 19.63 7.82
C LYS A 193 -4.57 19.06 8.43
N VAL A 194 -3.60 19.93 8.69
CA VAL A 194 -2.34 19.60 9.37
C VAL A 194 -2.42 19.99 10.84
N HIS A 195 -1.82 19.19 11.73
CA HIS A 195 -1.74 19.53 13.14
C HIS A 195 -0.79 20.74 13.35
N PRO A 196 -1.15 21.77 14.15
CA PRO A 196 -0.37 23.00 14.26
C PRO A 196 1.10 22.79 14.64
N GLN A 197 1.39 21.79 15.48
CA GLN A 197 2.77 21.45 15.86
C GLN A 197 3.58 20.86 14.69
N VAL A 198 2.95 20.08 13.81
CA VAL A 198 3.62 19.52 12.63
C VAL A 198 3.94 20.63 11.64
N ASP A 199 2.97 21.50 11.40
CA ASP A 199 3.12 22.66 10.50
C ASP A 199 4.22 23.62 10.98
N TYR A 200 4.26 23.89 12.30
CA TYR A 200 5.31 24.68 12.93
C TYR A 200 6.71 24.07 12.73
N CYS A 201 6.88 22.77 13.01
CA CYS A 201 8.17 22.09 12.87
C CYS A 201 8.69 22.04 11.43
N VAL A 202 7.79 22.00 10.44
CA VAL A 202 8.15 21.95 9.02
C VAL A 202 8.47 23.35 8.49
N SER A 203 7.79 24.38 8.99
CA SER A 203 8.03 25.77 8.61
C SER A 203 9.29 26.38 9.22
N ASP A 204 9.78 25.83 10.34
CA ASP A 204 10.97 26.31 11.06
C ASP A 204 12.31 25.90 10.39
N THR A 205 12.31 25.08 9.33
CA THR A 205 13.52 24.62 8.60
C THR A 205 13.74 25.33 7.28
#